data_AF-A0A971NTU2-F1
#
_entry.id   AF-A0A971NTU2-F1
#
_cell.length_a   1.000
_cell.length_b   1.000
_cell.length_c   1.000
_cell.angle_alpha   90.00
_cell.angle_beta   90.00
_cell.angle_gamma   90.00
#
_symmetry.space_group_name_H-M   'P 1'
#
loop_
_entity.id
_entity.type
_entity.pdbx_description
1 polymer ?
#
loop_
_entity_poly.entity_id
_entity_poly.type
_entity_poly.pdbx_seq_one_letter_code
_entity_poly.pdbx_strand_id
1 'polypeptide(L)'
;DLPEFFSIATHKEEPALWYGVSLYPMDGRTIDVLWGEDSEGVRKVLAEIRRKHTLFVVDCFPGHPLFPELSKPMPGLVNLVVTSPRDDSILQARRLMSEVSEPSHLVLNMTKSLADRTESGVSVVLPYNENWAQSSDPRLADPILELVYKGWKAKGK
;
A
#
# COMPACT_ATOMS: atom_id res chain seq x y z
N ASP A 1 -15.92 11.92 -5.91
CA ASP A 1 -15.17 10.70 -6.26
C ASP A 1 -13.72 11.05 -6.48
N LEU A 2 -12.80 10.19 -6.05
CA LEU A 2 -11.38 10.38 -6.36
C LEU A 2 -11.12 10.07 -7.84
N PRO A 3 -10.26 10.85 -8.51
CA PRO A 3 -9.75 10.56 -9.86
C PRO A 3 -9.04 9.21 -9.89
N GLU A 4 -9.48 8.30 -10.77
CA GLU A 4 -8.85 6.99 -10.93
C GLU A 4 -7.51 7.12 -11.68
N PHE A 5 -6.54 6.27 -11.34
CA PHE A 5 -5.18 6.33 -11.86
C PHE A 5 -5.10 6.42 -13.39
N PHE A 6 -5.96 5.74 -14.14
CA PHE A 6 -6.07 5.83 -15.60
C PHE A 6 -6.36 7.24 -16.07
N SER A 7 -7.29 7.95 -15.41
CA SER A 7 -7.65 9.31 -15.79
C SER A 7 -6.50 10.28 -15.49
N ILE A 8 -5.74 10.02 -14.41
CA ILE A 8 -4.53 10.76 -14.08
C ILE A 8 -3.41 10.47 -15.09
N ALA A 9 -3.16 9.19 -15.38
CA ALA A 9 -2.10 8.74 -16.28
C ALA A 9 -2.34 9.16 -17.73
N THR A 10 -3.61 9.33 -18.13
CA THR A 10 -3.99 9.87 -19.44
C THR A 10 -4.15 11.39 -19.45
N HIS A 11 -3.69 12.09 -18.40
CA HIS A 11 -3.72 13.55 -18.26
C HIS A 11 -5.12 14.19 -18.41
N LYS A 12 -6.17 13.45 -18.05
CA LYS A 12 -7.56 13.94 -18.06
C LYS A 12 -7.94 14.58 -16.73
N GLU A 13 -7.31 14.13 -15.64
CA GLU A 13 -7.57 14.61 -14.28
C GLU A 13 -6.26 14.71 -13.49
N GLU A 14 -6.26 15.52 -12.43
CA GLU A 14 -5.15 15.62 -11.47
C GLU A 14 -5.44 14.75 -10.24
N PRO A 15 -4.42 14.25 -9.51
CA PRO A 15 -4.64 13.52 -8.27
C PRO A 15 -5.34 14.38 -7.23
N ALA A 16 -6.24 13.76 -6.46
CA ALA A 16 -6.89 14.43 -5.34
C ALA A 16 -5.90 14.66 -4.18
N LEU A 17 -6.07 15.77 -3.46
CA LEU A 17 -5.26 16.10 -2.28
C LEU A 17 -6.06 15.85 -0.99
N TRP A 18 -5.44 15.13 -0.05
CA TRP A 18 -5.96 14.89 1.31
C TRP A 18 -4.91 15.36 2.32
N TYR A 19 -5.17 16.50 2.98
CA TYR A 19 -4.24 17.12 3.94
C TYR A 19 -2.78 17.22 3.44
N GLY A 20 -2.60 17.55 2.16
CA GLY A 20 -1.28 17.66 1.53
C GLY A 20 -0.71 16.35 0.96
N VAL A 21 -1.44 15.24 1.07
CA VAL A 21 -1.12 13.94 0.46
C VAL A 21 -1.86 13.79 -0.86
N SER A 22 -1.12 13.58 -1.95
CA SER A 22 -1.70 13.24 -3.26
C SER A 22 -2.14 11.78 -3.29
N LEU A 23 -3.40 11.54 -3.63
CA LEU A 23 -4.00 10.21 -3.69
C LEU A 23 -4.12 9.74 -5.14
N TYR A 24 -3.70 8.50 -5.38
CA TYR A 24 -3.68 7.85 -6.69
C TYR A 24 -4.39 6.49 -6.59
N PRO A 25 -5.73 6.46 -6.45
CA PRO A 25 -6.47 5.22 -6.36
C PRO A 25 -6.36 4.46 -7.68
N MET A 26 -6.10 3.16 -7.60
CA MET A 26 -5.82 2.31 -8.75
C MET A 26 -6.64 1.03 -8.68
N ASP A 27 -7.47 0.77 -9.69
CA ASP A 27 -8.13 -0.54 -9.83
C ASP A 27 -7.23 -1.51 -10.59
N GLY A 28 -7.08 -2.72 -10.05
CA GLY A 28 -6.20 -3.74 -10.61
C GLY A 28 -6.51 -4.13 -12.06
N ARG A 29 -7.78 -4.03 -12.50
CA ARG A 29 -8.15 -4.36 -13.90
C ARG A 29 -7.82 -3.20 -14.83
N THR A 30 -8.07 -1.97 -14.38
CA THR A 30 -7.78 -0.79 -15.18
C THR A 30 -6.28 -0.63 -15.42
N ILE A 31 -5.46 -0.87 -14.39
CA ILE A 31 -4.01 -0.83 -14.56
C ILE A 31 -3.48 -1.97 -15.41
N ASP A 32 -4.09 -3.16 -15.38
CA ASP A 32 -3.69 -4.27 -16.25
C ASP A 32 -3.86 -3.91 -17.74
N VAL A 33 -5.00 -3.30 -18.10
CA VAL A 33 -5.24 -2.76 -19.44
C VAL A 33 -4.22 -1.67 -19.79
N LEU A 34 -4.07 -0.67 -18.92
CA LEU A 34 -3.16 0.46 -19.18
C LEU A 34 -1.70 0.01 -19.28
N TRP A 35 -1.29 -0.97 -18.49
CA TRP A 35 0.06 -1.53 -18.53
C TRP A 35 0.30 -2.34 -19.82
N GLY A 36 -0.72 -3.06 -20.30
CA GLY A 36 -0.67 -3.77 -21.58
C GLY A 36 -0.61 -2.83 -22.79
N GLU A 37 -1.30 -1.68 -22.73
CA GLU A 37 -1.38 -0.72 -23.84
C GLU A 37 -0.21 0.28 -23.84
N ASP A 38 0.16 0.85 -22.68
CA ASP A 38 1.17 1.90 -22.56
C ASP A 38 1.98 1.81 -21.25
N SER A 39 2.76 0.74 -21.08
CA SER A 39 3.64 0.59 -19.91
C SER A 39 4.66 1.73 -19.75
N GLU A 40 5.12 2.33 -20.85
CA GLU A 40 6.07 3.45 -20.81
C GLU A 40 5.42 4.74 -20.29
N GLY A 41 4.18 5.02 -20.68
CA GLY A 41 3.37 6.10 -20.10
C GLY A 41 3.21 5.93 -18.59
N VAL A 42 2.86 4.71 -18.14
CA VAL A 42 2.77 4.42 -16.70
C VAL A 42 4.10 4.64 -15.98
N ARG A 43 5.23 4.19 -16.56
CA ARG A 43 6.57 4.43 -15.99
C ARG A 43 6.88 5.92 -15.86
N LYS A 44 6.53 6.73 -16.86
CA LYS A 44 6.71 8.20 -16.81
C LYS A 44 5.89 8.83 -15.69
N VAL A 45 4.63 8.42 -15.53
CA VAL A 45 3.76 8.89 -14.43
C VAL A 45 4.37 8.54 -13.07
N LEU A 46 4.82 7.30 -12.87
CA LEU A 46 5.49 6.89 -11.63
C LEU A 46 6.77 7.70 -11.35
N ALA A 47 7.58 7.95 -12.38
CA ALA A 47 8.78 8.79 -12.26
C ALA A 47 8.43 10.24 -11.91
N GLU A 48 7.34 10.77 -12.47
CA GLU A 48 6.85 12.11 -12.17
C GLU A 48 6.36 12.23 -10.71
N ILE A 49 5.60 11.25 -10.22
CA ILE A 49 5.15 11.19 -8.83
C ILE A 49 6.35 11.24 -7.89
N ARG A 50 7.36 10.40 -8.13
CA ARG A 50 8.61 10.36 -7.34
C ARG A 50 9.38 11.68 -7.37
N ARG A 51 9.37 12.39 -8.51
CA ARG A 51 10.05 13.69 -8.64
C ARG A 51 9.31 14.81 -7.89
N LYS A 52 7.98 14.78 -7.89
CA LYS A 52 7.13 15.82 -7.29
C LYS A 52 6.98 15.69 -5.77
N HIS A 53 7.19 14.51 -5.20
CA HIS A 53 6.90 14.22 -3.80
C HIS A 53 8.14 13.80 -3.02
N THR A 54 8.22 14.20 -1.75
CA THR A 54 9.29 13.79 -0.85
C THR A 54 9.22 12.30 -0.47
N LEU A 55 8.01 11.74 -0.42
CA LEU A 55 7.75 10.34 -0.09
C LEU A 55 6.70 9.78 -1.05
N PHE A 56 6.97 8.59 -1.60
CA PHE A 56 6.02 7.84 -2.42
C PHE A 56 5.77 6.49 -1.75
N VAL A 57 4.54 6.29 -1.28
CA VAL A 57 4.08 5.05 -0.65
C VAL A 57 3.13 4.36 -1.60
N VAL A 58 3.31 3.04 -1.77
CA VAL A 58 2.40 2.22 -2.57
C VAL A 58 1.89 1.07 -1.71
N ASP A 59 0.58 1.00 -1.55
CA ASP A 59 -0.09 -0.21 -1.06
C ASP A 59 -0.28 -1.17 -2.24
N CYS A 60 0.44 -2.29 -2.22
CA CYS A 60 0.54 -3.19 -3.35
C CYS A 60 0.69 -4.62 -2.86
N PHE A 61 0.07 -5.56 -3.57
CA PHE A 61 0.21 -6.99 -3.33
C PHE A 61 1.01 -7.66 -4.47
N PRO A 62 1.65 -8.82 -4.24
CA PRO A 62 2.56 -9.42 -5.21
C PRO A 62 1.97 -9.77 -6.59
N GLY A 63 0.65 -9.98 -6.66
CA GLY A 63 -0.05 -10.28 -7.91
C GLY A 63 -0.45 -9.04 -8.72
N HIS A 64 -0.16 -7.83 -8.24
CA HIS A 64 -0.51 -6.59 -8.93
C HIS A 64 0.42 -6.36 -10.15
N PRO A 65 -0.07 -5.90 -11.32
CA PRO A 65 0.74 -5.74 -12.53
C PRO A 65 1.99 -4.84 -12.36
N LEU A 66 1.90 -3.82 -11.51
CA LEU A 66 3.02 -2.92 -11.21
C LEU A 66 4.00 -3.45 -10.17
N PHE A 67 3.68 -4.53 -9.46
CA PHE A 67 4.53 -5.03 -8.36
C PHE A 67 5.98 -5.26 -8.82
N PRO A 68 6.26 -5.92 -9.97
CA PRO A 68 7.63 -6.11 -10.42
C PRO A 68 8.37 -4.82 -10.78
N GLU A 69 7.67 -3.75 -11.16
CA GLU A 69 8.29 -2.45 -11.42
C GLU A 69 8.58 -1.71 -10.11
N LEU A 70 7.66 -1.80 -9.14
CA LEU A 70 7.74 -1.10 -7.86
C LEU A 70 8.75 -1.72 -6.90
N SER A 71 9.00 -3.03 -6.99
CA SER A 71 9.93 -3.76 -6.12
C SER A 71 11.37 -3.82 -6.67
N LYS A 72 11.63 -3.27 -7.86
CA LYS A 72 12.98 -3.18 -8.43
C LYS A 72 13.91 -2.39 -7.52
N PRO A 73 15.13 -2.90 -7.20
CA PRO A 73 16.07 -2.18 -6.37
C PRO A 73 16.36 -0.79 -6.92
N MET A 74 16.22 0.23 -6.07
CA MET A 74 16.62 1.61 -6.38
C MET A 74 16.96 2.39 -5.11
N PRO A 75 17.77 3.46 -5.20
CA PRO A 75 18.12 4.27 -4.04
C PRO A 75 16.88 4.81 -3.31
N GLY A 76 16.84 4.63 -1.99
CA GLY A 76 15.73 5.09 -1.15
C GLY A 76 14.48 4.22 -1.18
N LEU A 77 14.46 3.09 -1.91
CA LEU A 77 13.39 2.10 -1.79
C LEU A 77 13.49 1.38 -0.45
N VAL A 78 12.35 1.18 0.21
CA VAL A 78 12.21 0.35 1.41
C VAL A 78 10.98 -0.53 1.24
N ASN A 79 11.15 -1.85 1.33
CA ASN A 79 10.04 -2.79 1.25
C ASN A 79 9.52 -3.10 2.65
N LEU A 80 8.25 -2.80 2.91
CA LEU A 80 7.57 -3.17 4.15
C LEU A 80 6.64 -4.35 3.88
N VAL A 81 7.01 -5.54 4.36
CA VAL A 81 6.18 -6.74 4.22
C VAL A 81 5.29 -6.86 5.46
N VAL A 82 4.02 -6.50 5.30
CA VAL A 82 3.03 -6.48 6.39
C VAL A 82 2.32 -7.83 6.47
N THR A 83 2.26 -8.41 7.68
CA THR A 83 1.59 -9.69 7.91
C THR A 83 0.87 -9.75 9.25
N SER A 84 -0.01 -10.73 9.42
CA SER A 84 -0.66 -11.04 10.71
C SER A 84 0.13 -12.11 11.47
N PRO A 85 -0.12 -12.33 12.78
CA PRO A 85 0.62 -13.30 13.60
C PRO A 85 0.26 -14.76 13.32
N ARG A 86 -0.57 -15.04 12.30
CA ARG A 86 -0.90 -16.41 11.93
C ARG A 86 0.29 -17.05 11.22
N ASP A 87 0.63 -18.27 11.59
CA ASP A 87 1.79 -19.00 11.07
C ASP A 87 1.84 -19.06 9.53
N ASP A 88 0.69 -19.29 8.89
CA ASP A 88 0.58 -19.32 7.43
C ASP A 88 0.95 -17.97 6.79
N SER A 89 0.51 -16.88 7.42
CA SER A 89 0.71 -15.52 6.98
C SER A 89 2.17 -15.09 7.19
N ILE A 90 2.79 -15.51 8.28
CA ILE A 90 4.23 -15.31 8.54
C ILE A 90 5.06 -16.06 7.50
N LEU A 91 4.72 -17.32 7.21
CA LEU A 91 5.42 -18.12 6.21
C LEU A 91 5.39 -17.46 4.82
N GLN A 92 4.21 -16.99 4.38
CA GLN A 92 4.09 -16.29 3.10
C GLN A 92 4.84 -14.95 3.11
N ALA A 93 4.82 -14.21 4.21
CA ALA A 93 5.57 -12.96 4.34
C ALA A 93 7.08 -13.20 4.24
N ARG A 94 7.61 -14.21 4.93
CA ARG A 94 9.03 -14.59 4.84
C ARG A 94 9.42 -15.01 3.43
N ARG A 95 8.54 -15.75 2.73
CA ARG A 95 8.75 -16.09 1.32
C ARG A 95 8.82 -14.82 0.47
N LEU A 96 7.87 -13.89 0.62
CA LEU A 96 7.87 -12.64 -0.12
C LEU A 96 9.12 -11.79 0.15
N MET A 97 9.58 -11.75 1.40
CA MET A 97 10.85 -11.07 1.75
C MET A 97 12.06 -11.62 0.97
N SER A 98 12.07 -12.92 0.64
CA SER A 98 13.12 -13.51 -0.19
C SER A 98 12.99 -13.19 -1.70
N GLU A 99 11.83 -12.70 -2.13
CA GLU A 99 11.52 -12.37 -3.52
C GLU A 99 11.65 -10.86 -3.82
N VAL A 100 11.57 -10.00 -2.80
CA VAL A 100 11.73 -8.54 -2.92
C VAL A 100 13.17 -8.09 -2.66
N SER A 101 13.49 -6.88 -3.14
CA SER A 101 14.80 -6.28 -2.93
C SER A 101 15.03 -5.79 -1.51
N GLU A 102 16.28 -5.80 -1.06
CA GLU A 102 16.68 -5.15 0.19
C GLU A 102 16.80 -3.62 0.01
N PRO A 103 16.52 -2.81 1.06
CA PRO A 103 16.12 -3.22 2.41
C PRO A 103 14.67 -3.72 2.49
N SER A 104 14.46 -4.86 3.14
CA SER A 104 13.15 -5.44 3.41
C SER A 104 12.90 -5.60 4.92
N HIS A 105 11.72 -5.18 5.38
CA HIS A 105 11.34 -5.21 6.79
C HIS A 105 10.04 -5.95 7.00
N LEU A 106 10.06 -6.95 7.89
CA LEU A 106 8.86 -7.63 8.34
C LEU A 106 8.11 -6.77 9.35
N VAL A 107 6.84 -6.47 9.04
CA VAL A 107 5.92 -5.74 9.92
C VAL A 107 4.85 -6.71 10.40
N LEU A 108 4.82 -6.99 11.70
CA LEU A 108 3.82 -7.85 12.31
C LEU A 108 2.66 -7.01 12.83
N ASN A 109 1.55 -7.03 12.11
CA ASN A 109 0.34 -6.31 12.45
C ASN A 109 -0.65 -7.20 13.24
N MET A 110 -1.55 -6.58 14.01
CA MET A 110 -2.60 -7.27 14.78
C MET A 110 -2.07 -8.28 15.83
N THR A 111 -0.95 -7.99 16.49
CA THR A 111 -0.42 -8.86 17.57
C THR A 111 -1.24 -8.77 18.86
N LYS A 112 -1.77 -9.89 19.34
CA LYS A 112 -2.64 -9.94 20.54
C LYS A 112 -1.88 -10.38 21.78
N SER A 113 -0.89 -11.25 21.61
CA SER A 113 -0.18 -11.89 22.73
C SER A 113 1.28 -11.45 22.80
N LEU A 114 1.92 -11.66 23.97
CA LEU A 114 3.38 -11.51 24.10
C LEU A 114 4.14 -12.56 23.27
N ALA A 115 3.56 -13.75 23.07
CA ALA A 115 4.16 -14.81 22.26
C ALA A 115 4.27 -14.38 20.78
N ASP A 116 3.25 -13.69 20.25
CA ASP A 116 3.26 -13.12 18.90
C ASP A 116 4.43 -12.15 18.70
N ARG A 117 4.91 -11.49 19.77
CA ARG A 117 5.98 -10.49 19.73
C ARG A 117 7.39 -11.10 19.78
N THR A 118 7.49 -12.41 20.02
CA THR A 118 8.78 -13.11 20.09
C THR A 118 9.27 -13.60 18.72
N GLU A 119 8.49 -13.33 17.66
CA GLU A 119 8.85 -13.69 16.29
C GLU A 119 10.17 -13.02 15.86
N SER A 120 11.14 -13.86 15.46
CA SER A 120 12.47 -13.42 15.10
C SER A 120 12.51 -12.69 13.75
N GLY A 121 13.30 -11.62 13.64
CA GLY A 121 13.44 -10.86 12.39
C GLY A 121 12.31 -9.88 12.10
N VAL A 122 11.38 -9.68 13.04
CA VAL A 122 10.38 -8.63 12.94
C VAL A 122 11.01 -7.27 13.22
N SER A 123 10.86 -6.34 12.26
CA SER A 123 11.37 -4.97 12.40
C SER A 123 10.39 -4.07 13.17
N VAL A 124 9.08 -4.28 12.97
CA VAL A 124 8.02 -3.50 13.62
C VAL A 124 6.89 -4.41 14.07
N VAL A 125 6.46 -4.24 15.32
CA VAL A 125 5.32 -4.96 15.90
C VAL A 125 4.21 -3.96 16.21
N LEU A 126 3.06 -4.15 15.58
CA LEU A 126 1.86 -3.36 15.83
C LEU A 126 0.86 -4.19 16.65
N PRO A 127 0.46 -3.73 17.85
CA PRO A 127 -0.49 -4.45 18.67
C PRO A 127 -1.88 -4.46 18.03
N TYR A 128 -2.61 -5.55 18.24
CA TYR A 128 -4.05 -5.55 18.07
C TYR A 128 -4.65 -4.60 19.11
N ASN A 129 -5.23 -3.52 18.63
CA ASN A 129 -5.97 -2.60 19.46
C ASN A 129 -7.38 -2.48 18.91
N GLU A 130 -8.36 -3.09 19.60
CA GLU A 130 -9.79 -2.94 19.27
C GLU A 130 -10.20 -1.47 19.26
N ASN A 131 -9.53 -0.65 20.07
CA ASN A 131 -9.76 0.78 20.14
C ASN A 131 -8.98 1.58 19.07
N TRP A 132 -8.09 1.02 18.25
CA TRP A 132 -7.66 1.75 17.04
C TRP A 132 -8.75 1.80 15.98
N ALA A 133 -9.72 0.88 16.05
CA ALA A 133 -11.00 1.01 15.35
C ALA A 133 -12.05 1.83 16.14
N GLN A 134 -11.78 2.26 17.39
CA GLN A 134 -12.76 3.00 18.23
C GLN A 134 -12.27 4.25 19.05
N SER A 135 -11.00 4.67 19.03
CA SER A 135 -10.44 5.76 19.86
C SER A 135 -10.08 7.01 19.07
N SER A 136 -10.48 8.17 19.59
CA SER A 136 -10.26 9.61 19.25
C SER A 136 -10.00 10.08 17.80
N ASP A 137 -9.38 9.29 16.93
CA ASP A 137 -9.77 9.20 15.53
C ASP A 137 -9.45 7.80 14.98
N PRO A 138 -10.33 6.80 15.23
CA PRO A 138 -10.11 5.45 14.70
C PRO A 138 -10.29 5.38 13.17
N ARG A 139 -10.67 6.53 12.61
CA ARG A 139 -11.02 6.83 11.25
C ARG A 139 -9.90 7.69 10.65
N LEU A 140 -8.64 7.47 11.00
CA LEU A 140 -7.55 8.11 10.26
C LEU A 140 -7.48 7.55 8.82
N ALA A 141 -7.75 6.25 8.68
CA ALA A 141 -7.83 5.61 7.37
C ALA A 141 -9.24 5.69 6.76
N ASP A 142 -10.32 5.60 7.54
CA ASP A 142 -11.69 5.51 6.98
C ASP A 142 -12.07 6.64 6.01
N PRO A 143 -11.77 7.93 6.25
CA PRO A 143 -12.01 9.00 5.29
C PRO A 143 -11.26 8.78 3.98
N ILE A 144 -10.04 8.24 4.03
CA ILE A 144 -9.30 7.87 2.81
C ILE A 144 -9.93 6.63 2.17
N LEU A 145 -10.29 5.62 2.95
CA LEU A 145 -10.87 4.37 2.46
C LEU A 145 -12.25 4.58 1.85
N GLU A 146 -13.08 5.47 2.40
CA GLU A 146 -14.37 5.91 1.84
C GLU A 146 -14.17 6.64 0.52
N LEU A 147 -13.09 7.42 0.39
CA LEU A 147 -12.74 8.11 -0.85
C LEU A 147 -12.22 7.13 -1.92
N VAL A 148 -11.41 6.14 -1.53
CA VAL A 148 -10.76 5.17 -2.44
C VAL A 148 -11.67 4.01 -2.84
N TYR A 149 -12.45 3.46 -1.90
CA TYR A 149 -13.25 2.26 -2.11
C TYR A 149 -14.75 2.57 -2.02
N LYS A 150 -15.43 2.68 -3.17
CA LYS A 150 -16.87 3.01 -3.30
C LYS A 150 -17.86 2.07 -2.58
N GLY A 151 -17.39 1.00 -1.93
CA GLY A 151 -18.18 0.08 -1.12
C GLY A 151 -17.80 0.05 0.37
N TRP A 152 -16.81 0.83 0.80
CA TRP A 152 -16.42 0.92 2.21
C TRP A 152 -17.54 1.59 2.99
N LYS A 153 -18.29 0.80 3.75
CA LYS A 153 -19.30 1.31 4.68
C LYS A 153 -18.60 1.51 6.01
N ALA A 154 -18.49 2.76 6.47
CA ALA A 154 -18.27 2.99 7.89
C ALA A 154 -19.36 2.22 8.65
N LYS A 155 -18.97 1.21 9.43
CA LYS A 155 -19.92 0.56 10.34
C LYS A 155 -20.32 1.59 11.39
N GLY A 156 -21.52 2.15 11.24
CA GLY A 156 -22.08 3.10 12.20
C GLY A 156 -22.70 4.35 11.60
N LYS A 157 -23.68 4.17 10.73
CA LYS A 157 -24.90 4.99 10.75
C LYS A 157 -26.10 4.08 10.90
#